data_AF-A0A931YVN6-F1
#
_entry.id   AF-A0A931YVN6-F1
#
_cell.length_a   1.000
_cell.length_b   1.000
_cell.length_c   1.000
_cell.angle_alpha   90.00
_cell.angle_beta   90.00
_cell.angle_gamma   90.00
#
_symmetry.space_group_name_H-M   'P 1'
#
loop_
_entity.id
_entity.type
_entity.pdbx_description
1 polymer ?
#
loop_
_entity_poly.entity_id
_entity_poly.type
_entity_poly.pdbx_seq_one_letter_code
_entity_poly.pdbx_strand_id
1 'polypeptide(L)'
;MQIRLSTDLDARARAGGAPMTVDELLARFPDVPRDLRDEPVLAEYAAAFGPLLRLATKPSPCMGQGGDAEHHFYTRLVNDLAIYGIGLARRDRTLARLQATLDAYRKQPATFACTLVPPKAPGAKRPGCG
;
A
#
# COMPACT_ATOMS: atom_id res chain seq x y z
N MET A 1 -11.33 18.25 -16.31
CA MET A 1 -11.82 18.01 -14.93
C MET A 1 -10.68 17.43 -14.13
N GLN A 2 -10.09 18.21 -13.21
CA GLN A 2 -8.91 17.79 -12.46
C GLN A 2 -9.31 17.19 -11.10
N ILE A 3 -8.57 16.17 -10.71
CA ILE A 3 -8.87 15.16 -9.70
C ILE A 3 -8.86 15.81 -8.31
N ARG A 4 -10.05 16.02 -7.72
CA ARG A 4 -10.21 16.45 -6.31
C ARG A 4 -9.89 15.36 -5.28
N LEU A 5 -9.66 14.11 -5.73
CA LEU A 5 -9.33 12.97 -4.86
C LEU A 5 -7.90 13.03 -4.32
N SER A 6 -6.94 13.55 -5.09
CA SER A 6 -5.52 13.57 -4.66
C SER A 6 -5.30 14.53 -3.49
N THR A 7 -5.94 15.70 -3.50
CA THR A 7 -5.84 16.67 -2.40
C THR A 7 -6.57 16.18 -1.15
N ASP A 8 -7.69 15.47 -1.30
CA ASP A 8 -8.46 14.93 -0.17
C ASP A 8 -7.73 13.75 0.50
N LEU A 9 -7.03 12.90 -0.27
CA LEU A 9 -6.20 11.81 0.28
C LEU A 9 -4.93 12.31 0.97
N ASP A 10 -4.25 13.31 0.40
CA ASP A 10 -3.06 13.94 1.02
C ASP A 10 -3.45 14.75 2.27
N ALA A 11 -4.61 15.43 2.23
CA ALA A 11 -5.16 16.14 3.38
C ALA A 11 -5.67 15.17 4.46
N ARG A 12 -6.30 14.05 4.12
CA ARG A 12 -6.68 13.00 5.07
C ARG A 12 -5.48 12.24 5.62
N ALA A 13 -4.43 12.06 4.83
CA ALA A 13 -3.14 11.52 5.27
C ALA A 13 -2.47 12.45 6.31
N ARG A 14 -2.56 13.77 6.12
CA ARG A 14 -2.04 14.77 7.08
C ARG A 14 -2.98 15.05 8.26
N ALA A 15 -4.30 14.91 8.09
CA ALA A 15 -5.31 15.24 9.11
C ALA A 15 -5.74 14.02 9.94
N GLY A 16 -5.44 12.80 9.50
CA GLY A 16 -5.94 11.55 10.08
C GLY A 16 -4.90 10.76 10.88
N GLY A 17 -4.47 11.32 12.01
CA GLY A 17 -3.80 10.56 13.07
C GLY A 17 -2.28 10.35 12.92
N ALA A 18 -1.68 9.89 14.01
CA ALA A 18 -0.25 9.64 14.12
C ALA A 18 0.28 8.75 12.96
N PRO A 19 1.56 8.91 12.56
CA PRO A 19 2.22 8.02 11.62
C PRO A 19 1.96 6.57 12.03
N MET A 20 1.57 5.75 11.06
CA MET A 20 1.32 4.33 11.32
C MET A 20 2.61 3.69 11.82
N THR A 21 2.53 2.99 12.95
CA THR A 21 3.69 2.32 13.54
C THR A 21 3.91 0.96 12.89
N VAL A 22 5.13 0.40 13.03
CA VAL A 22 5.41 -0.97 12.58
C VAL A 22 4.51 -1.98 13.31
N ASP A 23 4.22 -1.73 14.60
CA ASP A 23 3.32 -2.59 15.37
C ASP A 23 1.89 -2.56 14.84
N GLU A 24 1.39 -1.38 14.43
CA GLU A 24 0.09 -1.27 13.76
C GLU A 24 0.07 -2.03 12.42
N LEU A 25 1.16 -1.97 11.65
CA LEU A 25 1.33 -2.72 10.40
C LEU A 25 1.26 -4.23 10.62
N LEU A 26 2.07 -4.75 11.54
CA LEU A 26 2.12 -6.18 11.85
C LEU A 26 0.80 -6.68 12.43
N ALA A 27 0.08 -5.85 13.18
CA ALA A 27 -1.25 -6.19 13.70
C ALA A 27 -2.30 -6.27 12.58
N ARG A 28 -2.27 -5.37 11.59
CA ARG A 28 -3.19 -5.40 10.44
C ARG A 28 -2.87 -6.52 9.46
N PHE A 29 -1.59 -6.80 9.24
CA PHE A 29 -1.13 -7.74 8.22
C PHE A 29 -0.30 -8.84 8.88
N PRO A 30 -0.95 -9.89 9.41
CA PRO A 30 -0.24 -11.01 10.05
C PRO A 30 0.63 -11.81 9.06
N ASP A 31 0.43 -11.62 7.76
CA ASP A 31 1.27 -12.19 6.70
C ASP A 31 2.66 -11.51 6.59
N VAL A 32 2.83 -10.32 7.19
CA VAL A 32 4.13 -9.63 7.22
C VAL A 32 4.98 -10.26 8.34
N PRO A 33 6.17 -10.80 8.01
CA PRO A 33 6.94 -11.51 9.01
C PRO A 33 7.60 -10.54 10.01
N ARG A 34 7.59 -10.97 11.28
CA ARG A 34 7.99 -10.14 12.44
C ARG A 34 9.50 -9.91 12.54
N ASP A 35 10.29 -10.67 11.81
CA ASP A 35 11.75 -10.50 11.78
C ASP A 35 12.17 -9.16 11.15
N LEU A 36 11.29 -8.56 10.34
CA LEU A 36 11.49 -7.23 9.77
C LEU A 36 11.11 -6.09 10.73
N ARG A 37 10.60 -6.38 11.94
CA ARG A 37 10.04 -5.38 12.85
C ARG A 37 11.03 -4.25 13.19
N ASP A 38 12.29 -4.61 13.43
CA ASP A 38 13.33 -3.68 13.84
C ASP A 38 14.06 -3.03 12.65
N GLU A 39 13.60 -3.29 11.43
CA GLU A 39 14.19 -2.71 10.23
C GLU A 39 13.82 -1.23 10.08
N PRO A 40 14.80 -0.33 9.96
CA PRO A 40 14.52 1.11 9.85
C PRO A 40 13.73 1.42 8.58
N VAL A 41 13.97 0.67 7.50
CA VAL A 41 13.22 0.83 6.24
C VAL A 41 11.75 0.47 6.41
N LEU A 42 11.40 -0.51 7.27
CA LEU A 42 10.01 -0.89 7.52
C LEU A 42 9.29 0.19 8.35
N ALA A 43 9.97 0.78 9.32
CA ALA A 43 9.44 1.88 10.11
C ALA A 43 9.13 3.11 9.23
N GLU A 44 10.06 3.47 8.33
CA GLU A 44 9.84 4.57 7.40
C GLU A 44 8.73 4.24 6.39
N TYR A 45 8.65 3.00 5.94
CA TYR A 45 7.58 2.51 5.06
C TYR A 45 6.20 2.62 5.71
N ALA A 46 6.05 2.17 6.96
CA ALA A 46 4.81 2.27 7.71
C ALA A 46 4.40 3.73 7.91
N ALA A 47 5.34 4.61 8.26
CA ALA A 47 5.06 6.03 8.44
C ALA A 47 4.63 6.71 7.12
N ALA A 48 5.33 6.44 6.02
CA ALA A 48 5.06 7.07 4.72
C ALA A 48 3.75 6.60 4.08
N PHE A 49 3.46 5.30 4.16
CA PHE A 49 2.30 4.70 3.50
C PHE A 49 1.14 4.41 4.44
N GLY A 50 1.22 4.77 5.73
CA GLY A 50 0.22 4.48 6.74
C GLY A 50 -1.23 4.74 6.33
N PRO A 51 -1.55 5.91 5.76
CA PRO A 51 -2.90 6.19 5.25
C PRO A 51 -3.37 5.21 4.16
N LEU A 52 -2.48 4.81 3.25
CA LEU A 52 -2.79 3.83 2.20
C LEU A 52 -2.88 2.40 2.76
N LEU A 53 -2.00 2.05 3.71
CA LEU A 53 -1.99 0.76 4.39
C LEU A 53 -3.24 0.55 5.25
N ARG A 54 -3.82 1.62 5.81
CA ARG A 54 -5.11 1.57 6.52
C ARG A 54 -6.30 1.34 5.59
N LEU A 55 -6.19 1.71 4.32
CA LEU A 55 -7.19 1.42 3.29
C LEU A 55 -6.95 0.03 2.66
N ALA A 56 -5.71 -0.44 2.62
CA ALA A 56 -5.34 -1.70 1.99
C ALA A 56 -6.10 -2.88 2.61
N THR A 57 -6.74 -3.66 1.74
CA THR A 57 -7.56 -4.83 2.09
C THR A 57 -7.07 -6.06 1.34
N LYS A 58 -6.87 -7.17 2.07
CA LYS A 58 -6.43 -8.43 1.48
C LYS A 58 -7.51 -8.97 0.54
N PRO A 59 -7.19 -9.31 -0.72
CA PRO A 59 -8.16 -9.87 -1.64
C PRO A 59 -8.67 -11.21 -1.14
N SER A 60 -10.00 -11.42 -1.19
CA SER A 60 -10.62 -12.70 -0.91
C SER A 60 -10.75 -13.55 -2.20
N PRO A 61 -10.75 -14.89 -2.11
CA PRO A 61 -10.72 -15.78 -3.29
C PRO A 61 -11.92 -15.64 -4.24
N CYS A 62 -13.02 -15.02 -3.78
CA CYS A 62 -14.26 -14.88 -4.56
C CYS A 62 -14.36 -13.54 -5.31
N MET A 63 -13.34 -12.69 -5.23
CA MET A 63 -13.34 -11.39 -5.90
C MET A 63 -13.04 -11.57 -7.39
N GLY A 64 -14.00 -11.21 -8.24
CA GLY A 64 -13.86 -11.19 -9.69
C GLY A 64 -12.80 -10.19 -10.18
N GLN A 65 -12.50 -10.26 -11.47
CA GLN A 65 -11.44 -9.48 -12.12
C GLN A 65 -11.78 -7.97 -12.10
N GLY A 66 -11.27 -7.24 -11.11
CA GLY A 66 -11.48 -5.80 -10.97
C GLY A 66 -11.43 -5.28 -9.54
N GLY A 67 -10.48 -5.78 -8.72
CA GLY A 67 -10.37 -5.39 -7.32
C GLY A 67 -10.33 -3.86 -7.14
N ASP A 68 -11.09 -3.37 -6.18
CA ASP A 68 -11.14 -1.95 -5.84
C ASP A 68 -9.74 -1.39 -5.47
N ALA A 69 -9.60 -0.07 -5.41
CA ALA A 69 -8.32 0.60 -5.15
C ALA A 69 -7.63 0.07 -3.87
N GLU A 70 -8.39 -0.34 -2.85
CA GLU A 70 -7.88 -0.97 -1.62
C GLU A 70 -7.07 -2.25 -1.88
N HIS A 71 -7.48 -3.07 -2.84
CA HIS A 71 -6.80 -4.32 -3.21
C HIS A 71 -5.50 -4.06 -3.96
N HIS A 72 -5.50 -3.03 -4.80
CA HIS A 72 -4.29 -2.59 -5.48
C HIS A 72 -3.27 -2.04 -4.48
N PHE A 73 -3.71 -1.33 -3.43
CA PHE A 73 -2.82 -0.92 -2.35
C PHE A 73 -2.23 -2.13 -1.60
N TYR A 74 -3.02 -3.16 -1.28
CA TYR A 74 -2.48 -4.39 -0.70
C TYR A 74 -1.46 -5.06 -1.63
N THR A 75 -1.82 -5.22 -2.91
CA THR A 75 -0.99 -5.91 -3.90
C THR A 75 0.33 -5.18 -4.14
N ARG A 76 0.35 -3.85 -4.07
CA ARG A 76 1.56 -3.05 -4.29
C ARG A 76 2.41 -2.85 -3.03
N LEU A 77 1.78 -2.68 -1.87
CA LEU A 77 2.47 -2.27 -0.65
C LEU A 77 2.72 -3.42 0.35
N VAL A 78 1.88 -4.45 0.34
CA VAL A 78 1.92 -5.55 1.33
C VAL A 78 2.35 -6.87 0.70
N ASN A 79 2.08 -7.09 -0.59
CA ASN A 79 2.32 -8.38 -1.25
C ASN A 79 3.79 -8.82 -1.23
N ASP A 80 4.74 -7.92 -1.47
CA ASP A 80 6.17 -8.26 -1.44
C ASP A 80 6.61 -8.72 -0.03
N LEU A 81 6.04 -8.13 1.03
CA LEU A 81 6.26 -8.55 2.41
C LEU A 81 5.60 -9.89 2.72
N ALA A 82 4.38 -10.12 2.22
CA ALA A 82 3.67 -11.39 2.37
C ALA A 82 4.38 -12.54 1.64
N ILE A 83 4.90 -12.30 0.42
CA ILE A 83 5.72 -13.26 -0.34
C ILE A 83 7.00 -13.62 0.42
N TYR A 84 7.61 -12.64 1.08
CA TYR A 84 8.74 -12.90 1.97
C TYR A 84 8.33 -13.76 3.18
N GLY A 85 7.19 -13.47 3.81
CA GLY A 85 6.66 -14.22 4.95
C GLY A 85 6.41 -15.70 4.67
N ILE A 86 6.08 -16.07 3.43
CA ILE A 86 5.91 -17.47 2.99
C ILE A 86 7.20 -18.11 2.42
N GLY A 87 8.34 -17.42 2.51
CA GLY A 87 9.65 -17.93 2.10
C GLY A 87 9.93 -17.90 0.59
N LEU A 88 9.11 -17.20 -0.20
CA LEU A 88 9.28 -17.10 -1.66
C LEU A 88 10.16 -15.92 -2.10
N ALA A 89 10.51 -15.01 -1.19
CA ALA A 89 11.47 -13.93 -1.42
C ALA A 89 12.63 -13.98 -0.44
N ARG A 90 13.73 -13.28 -0.75
CA ARG A 90 14.87 -13.10 0.17
C ARG A 90 14.72 -11.79 0.96
N ARG A 91 15.20 -11.74 2.20
CA ARG A 91 15.17 -10.54 3.07
C ARG A 91 15.78 -9.33 2.37
N ASP A 92 17.05 -9.41 1.95
CA ASP A 92 17.75 -8.28 1.32
C ASP A 92 17.03 -7.75 0.07
N ARG A 93 16.48 -8.66 -0.73
CA ARG A 93 15.72 -8.30 -1.93
C ARG A 93 14.39 -7.61 -1.57
N THR A 94 13.77 -8.02 -0.49
CA THR A 94 12.55 -7.42 0.04
C THR A 94 12.86 -6.01 0.55
N LEU A 95 13.87 -5.85 1.42
CA LEU A 95 14.30 -4.55 1.92
C LEU A 95 14.68 -3.58 0.80
N ALA A 96 15.43 -4.04 -0.21
CA ALA A 96 15.78 -3.22 -1.38
C ALA A 96 14.55 -2.76 -2.19
N ARG A 97 13.50 -3.61 -2.29
CA ARG A 97 12.24 -3.23 -2.93
C ARG A 97 11.45 -2.21 -2.11
N LEU A 98 11.42 -2.35 -0.78
CA LEU A 98 10.81 -1.34 0.10
C LEU A 98 11.52 0.00 -0.07
N GLN A 99 12.86 0.01 -0.06
CA GLN A 99 13.64 1.23 -0.26
C GLN A 99 13.37 1.88 -1.61
N ALA A 100 13.36 1.10 -2.70
CA ALA A 100 13.06 1.60 -4.03
C ALA A 100 11.64 2.22 -4.12
N THR A 101 10.68 1.64 -3.41
CA THR A 101 9.31 2.15 -3.32
C THR A 101 9.26 3.47 -2.56
N LEU A 102 9.97 3.57 -1.43
CA LEU A 102 10.13 4.82 -0.68
C LEU A 102 10.79 5.91 -1.52
N ASP A 103 11.84 5.58 -2.28
CA ASP A 103 12.53 6.54 -3.14
C ASP A 103 11.63 7.00 -4.29
N ALA A 104 10.80 6.12 -4.85
CA ALA A 104 9.79 6.48 -5.84
C ALA A 104 8.71 7.40 -5.24
N TYR A 105 8.27 7.13 -4.02
CA TYR A 105 7.34 8.00 -3.28
C TYR A 105 7.93 9.38 -3.00
N ARG A 106 9.18 9.46 -2.52
CA ARG A 106 9.87 10.72 -2.24
C ARG A 106 10.00 11.61 -3.48
N LYS A 107 10.15 11.02 -4.67
CA LYS A 107 10.21 11.77 -5.93
C LYS A 107 8.88 12.46 -6.25
N GLN A 108 7.74 11.84 -5.93
CA GLN A 108 6.42 12.33 -6.33
C GLN A 108 5.32 11.94 -5.32
N PRO A 109 5.34 12.47 -4.08
CA PRO A 109 4.45 11.99 -3.02
C PRO A 109 2.98 12.23 -3.33
N ALA A 110 2.64 13.38 -3.92
CA ALA A 110 1.26 13.79 -4.22
C ALA A 110 0.57 12.94 -5.32
N THR A 111 1.35 12.31 -6.21
CA THR A 111 0.80 11.49 -7.32
C THR A 111 1.10 10.01 -7.16
N PHE A 112 1.90 9.61 -6.17
CA PHE A 112 2.33 8.24 -5.98
C PHE A 112 1.16 7.27 -5.83
N ALA A 113 0.14 7.62 -5.05
CA ALA A 113 -1.06 6.79 -4.89
C ALA A 113 -1.75 6.48 -6.25
N CYS A 114 -1.73 7.44 -7.19
CA CYS A 114 -2.28 7.27 -8.53
C CYS A 114 -1.43 6.33 -9.41
N THR A 115 -0.14 6.13 -9.08
CA THR A 115 0.73 5.16 -9.77
C THR A 115 0.54 3.73 -9.28
N LEU A 116 -0.04 3.56 -8.08
CA LEU A 116 -0.25 2.24 -7.49
C LEU A 116 -1.45 1.50 -8.08
N VAL A 117 -2.48 2.25 -8.48
CA VAL A 117 -3.67 1.72 -9.13
C VAL A 117 -3.47 1.78 -10.65
N PRO A 118 -3.46 0.64 -11.37
CA PRO A 118 -3.35 0.69 -12.82
C PRO A 118 -4.52 1.50 -13.41
N PRO A 119 -4.28 2.31 -14.46
CA PRO A 119 -5.34 3.07 -15.11
C PRO A 119 -6.42 2.09 -15.58
N LYS A 120 -7.65 2.34 -15.15
CA LYS A 120 -8.81 1.52 -15.53
C LYS A 120 -8.90 1.53 -17.05
N ALA A 121 -8.89 0.35 -17.69
CA ALA A 121 -9.05 0.27 -19.13
C ALA A 121 -10.35 0.99 -19.56
N PRO A 122 -10.33 1.78 -20.66
CA PRO A 122 -11.53 2.44 -21.15
C PRO A 122 -12.60 1.37 -21.47
N GLY A 123 -13.64 1.29 -20.64
CA GLY A 123 -14.75 0.32 -20.78
C GLY A 123 -15.01 -0.59 -19.58
N ALA A 124 -14.20 -0.56 -18.52
CA ALA A 124 -14.45 -1.39 -17.34
C ALA A 124 -15.72 -0.92 -16.58
N LYS A 125 -16.69 -1.84 -16.40
CA LYS A 125 -17.95 -1.59 -15.68
C LYS A 125 -17.69 -0.91 -14.33
N ARG A 126 -18.54 0.05 -13.99
CA ARG A 126 -18.55 0.72 -12.69
C ARG A 126 -18.91 -0.35 -11.64
N PRO A 127 -18.11 -0.64 -10.61
CA PRO A 127 -18.69 -1.20 -9.40
C PRO A 127 -19.69 -0.15 -8.90
N GLY A 128 -20.95 -0.55 -8.78
CA GLY A 128 -22.07 0.37 -8.58
C GLY A 128 -21.89 1.25 -7.35
N CYS A 129 -21.98 2.56 -7.54
CA CYS A 129 -22.64 3.43 -6.59
C CYS A 129 -24.01 3.74 -7.21
N GLY A 130 -25.06 3.57 -6.42
CA GLY A 130 -26.47 3.48 -6.84
C GLY A 130 -27.02 4.60 -7.71
#